data_AF-A0A7G8HCT6-F1
#
_entry.id   AF-A0A7G8HCT6-F1
#
_cell.length_a   1.000
_cell.length_b   1.000
_cell.length_c   1.000
_cell.angle_alpha   90.00
_cell.angle_beta   90.00
_cell.angle_gamma   90.00
#
_symmetry.space_group_name_H-M   'P 1'
#
loop_
_entity.id
_entity.type
_entity.pdbx_description
1 polymer ?
#
loop_
_entity_poly.entity_id
_entity_poly.type
_entity_poly.pdbx_seq_one_letter_code
_entity_poly.pdbx_strand_id
1 'polypeptide(L)' 'MEFTVVILSEHVGSYPKINWTEWKDRNRKQMKSQGDVWSMATLSGTTIWDCLENSQINRLHLVQWKHSDHTMYQVSLPRR' A
#
# COMPACT_ATOMS: atom_id res chain seq x y z
N MET A 1 2.86 -8.43 -14.74
CA MET A 1 2.85 -8.85 -13.32
C MET A 1 1.91 -7.92 -12.56
N GLU A 2 1.41 -8.34 -11.41
CA GLU A 2 0.54 -7.51 -10.57
C GLU A 2 1.21 -7.26 -9.22
N PHE A 3 1.09 -6.02 -8.75
CA PHE A 3 1.68 -5.56 -7.50
C PHE A 3 0.60 -4.91 -6.66
N THR A 4 0.46 -5.35 -5.41
CA THR A 4 -0.33 -4.63 -4.42
C THR A 4 0.55 -3.54 -3.83
N VAL A 5 0.14 -2.29 -3.99
CA VAL A 5 0.78 -1.12 -3.39
C VAL A 5 -0.07 -0.59 -2.25
N VAL A 6 0.58 -0.09 -1.21
CA VAL A 6 -0.05 0.48 -0.03
C VAL A 6 0.50 1.88 0.18
N ILE A 7 -0.39 2.85 0.37
CA ILE A 7 -0.06 4.23 0.70
C ILE A 7 -0.83 4.70 1.93
N LEU A 8 -0.40 5.83 2.51
CA LEU A 8 -1.23 6.55 3.49
C LEU A 8 -2.48 7.10 2.78
N SER A 9 -3.64 6.96 3.43
CA SER A 9 -4.91 7.36 2.82
C SER A 9 -5.03 8.87 2.59
N GLU A 10 -4.26 9.69 3.31
CA GLU A 10 -4.15 11.12 3.05
C GLU A 10 -3.62 11.43 1.64
N HIS A 11 -2.85 10.52 1.04
CA HIS A 11 -2.28 10.68 -0.30
C HIS A 11 -3.16 10.10 -1.41
N VAL A 12 -4.27 9.42 -1.10
CA VAL A 12 -5.19 8.84 -2.10
C VAL A 12 -5.74 9.91 -3.02
N GLY A 13 -6.05 11.10 -2.48
CA GLY A 13 -6.53 12.23 -3.26
C GLY A 13 -5.55 12.72 -4.33
N SER A 14 -4.25 12.44 -4.18
CA SER A 14 -3.23 12.75 -5.18
C SER A 14 -3.27 11.81 -6.40
N TYR A 15 -3.94 10.65 -6.29
CA TYR A 15 -3.97 9.61 -7.32
C TYR A 15 -5.40 9.17 -7.67
N PRO A 16 -6.25 10.08 -8.19
CA PRO A 16 -7.68 9.82 -8.41
C PRO A 16 -7.98 8.80 -9.51
N LYS A 17 -6.99 8.48 -10.36
CA LYS A 17 -7.11 7.50 -11.45
C LYS A 17 -6.94 6.04 -10.97
N ILE A 18 -6.56 5.85 -9.71
CA ILE A 18 -6.28 4.54 -9.13
C ILE A 18 -7.42 4.19 -8.19
N ASN A 19 -7.93 2.97 -8.32
CA ASN A 19 -8.97 2.48 -7.43
C ASN A 19 -8.35 1.99 -6.12
N TRP A 20 -8.33 2.89 -5.14
CA TRP A 20 -7.84 2.60 -3.80
C TRP A 20 -8.93 1.94 -2.95
N THR A 21 -8.54 0.93 -2.20
CA THR A 21 -9.39 0.21 -1.24
C THR A 21 -8.79 0.33 0.15
N GLU A 22 -9.63 0.38 1.18
CA GLU A 22 -9.14 0.51 2.55
C GLU A 22 -8.28 -0.72 2.91
N TRP A 23 -7.04 -0.46 3.33
CA TRP A 23 -6.12 -1.50 3.77
C TRP A 23 -6.14 -1.60 5.29
N LYS A 24 -6.91 -2.56 5.80
CA LYS A 24 -6.90 -2.96 7.23
C LYS A 24 -6.79 -4.46 7.35
N ASP A 25 -5.70 -4.92 7.96
CA ASP A 25 -5.59 -6.29 8.44
C ASP A 25 -6.60 -6.48 9.61
N ARG A 26 -7.36 -7.58 9.59
CA ARG A 26 -8.35 -7.92 10.63
C ARG A 26 -7.73 -7.89 12.04
N ASN A 27 -6.44 -8.16 12.16
CA ASN A 27 -5.70 -8.13 13.43
C ASN A 27 -5.43 -6.71 13.96
N ARG A 28 -5.39 -5.68 13.11
CA ARG A 28 -5.14 -4.28 13.53
C ARG A 28 -6.39 -3.53 14.01
N LYS A 29 -7.60 -4.09 13.85
CA LYS A 29 -8.83 -3.52 14.45
C LYS A 29 -8.76 -3.41 15.98
N GLN A 30 -7.82 -4.10 16.63
CA GLN A 30 -7.64 -4.09 18.08
C GLN A 30 -6.64 -3.03 18.58
N MET A 31 -5.89 -2.36 17.70
CA MET A 31 -4.91 -1.34 18.10
C MET A 31 -5.43 0.06 17.77
N LYS A 32 -5.83 0.82 18.80
CA LYS A 32 -6.10 2.26 18.70
C LYS A 32 -4.77 3.04 18.59
N SER A 33 -4.13 3.04 17.43
CA SER A 33 -3.20 4.12 17.07
C SER A 33 -3.94 5.08 16.13
N GLN A 34 -4.00 6.36 16.49
CA GLN A 34 -4.73 7.40 15.77
C GLN A 34 -4.08 7.81 14.41
N GLY A 35 -3.17 7.01 13.83
CA GLY A 35 -2.39 7.43 12.66
C GLY A 35 -2.50 6.56 11.40
N ASP A 36 -3.04 5.34 11.48
CA ASP A 36 -2.82 4.31 10.45
C ASP A 36 -4.05 4.05 9.57
N VAL A 37 -4.53 5.07 8.84
CA VAL A 37 -5.52 4.85 7.77
C VAL A 37 -4.75 4.63 6.47
N TRP A 38 -4.63 3.38 6.06
CA TRP A 38 -3.91 3.01 4.85
C TRP A 38 -4.85 2.58 3.74
N SER A 39 -4.40 2.77 2.51
CA SER A 39 -5.15 2.39 1.32
C SER A 39 -4.26 1.56 0.42
N MET A 40 -4.83 0.50 -0.16
CA MET A 40 -4.15 -0.37 -1.10
C MET A 40 -4.79 -0.33 -2.48
N ALA A 41 -3.98 -0.54 -3.51
CA ALA A 41 -4.42 -0.74 -4.88
C ALA A 41 -3.60 -1.86 -5.51
N THR A 42 -4.20 -2.58 -6.46
CA THR A 42 -3.48 -3.53 -7.31
C THR A 42 -3.15 -2.86 -8.62
N LEU A 43 -1.87 -2.79 -8.96
CA LEU A 43 -1.35 -2.18 -10.17
C LEU A 43 -0.65 -3.24 -11.02
N SER A 44 -0.80 -3.14 -12.34
CA SER A 44 -0.13 -4.01 -13.28
C SER A 44 1.12 -3.34 -13.85
N GLY A 45 2.18 -4.12 -14.03
CA GLY A 45 3.43 -3.65 -14.61
C GLY A 45 4.45 -4.78 -14.78
N THR A 46 5.58 -4.45 -15.38
CA THR A 46 6.71 -5.38 -15.56
C THR A 46 7.49 -5.50 -14.26
N THR A 47 7.73 -4.37 -13.59
CA THR A 47 8.32 -4.28 -12.24
C THR A 47 7.49 -3.36 -11.34
N ILE A 48 7.75 -3.37 -10.03
CA ILE A 48 7.14 -2.41 -9.10
C ILE A 48 7.47 -0.96 -9.48
N TRP A 49 8.68 -0.70 -9.99
CA TRP A 49 9.11 0.65 -10.36
C TRP A 49 8.30 1.15 -11.55
N ASP A 50 8.06 0.30 -12.54
CA ASP A 50 7.19 0.62 -13.68
C ASP A 50 5.76 0.89 -13.22
N CYS A 51 5.24 0.12 -12.25
CA CYS A 51 3.91 0.36 -11.69
C CYS A 51 3.81 1.76 -11.07
N LEU A 52 4.81 2.16 -10.29
CA LEU A 52 4.84 3.46 -9.62
C LEU A 52 5.00 4.59 -10.64
N GLU A 53 5.87 4.44 -11.63
CA GLU A 53 6.13 5.45 -12.66
C GLU A 53 4.91 5.64 -13.58
N ASN A 54 4.32 4.56 -14.08
CA ASN A 54 3.11 4.59 -14.91
C ASN A 54 1.91 5.18 -14.17
N SER A 55 1.83 4.92 -12.86
CA SER A 55 0.76 5.44 -12.00
C SER A 55 1.10 6.81 -11.40
N GLN A 56 2.28 7.35 -11.73
CA GLN A 56 2.83 8.61 -11.20
C GLN A 56 2.81 8.68 -9.66
N ILE A 57 2.97 7.54 -8.99
CA ILE A 57 2.98 7.45 -7.53
C ILE A 57 4.34 7.93 -7.03
N ASN A 58 4.33 8.93 -6.16
CA ASN A 58 5.51 9.34 -5.43
C ASN A 58 5.97 8.19 -4.52
N ARG A 59 7.23 7.77 -4.68
CA ARG A 59 7.86 6.71 -3.88
C ARG A 59 7.86 7.00 -2.38
N LEU A 60 7.84 8.29 -2.00
CA LEU A 60 7.76 8.70 -0.60
C LEU A 60 6.39 8.44 0.04
N HIS A 61 5.34 8.30 -0.76
CA HIS A 61 3.99 8.02 -0.27
C HIS A 61 3.75 6.50 -0.14
N LEU A 62 4.69 5.68 -0.64
CA LEU A 62 4.62 4.23 -0.60
C LEU A 62 5.01 3.72 0.78
N VAL A 63 4.03 3.12 1.47
CA VAL A 63 4.22 2.50 2.78
C VAL A 63 4.73 1.07 2.61
N GLN A 64 4.13 0.32 1.68
CA GLN A 64 4.49 -1.06 1.40
C GLN A 64 4.10 -1.44 -0.02
N TRP A 65 4.79 -2.42 -0.59
CA TRP A 65 4.35 -3.07 -1.82
C TRP A 65 4.69 -4.56 -1.77
N LYS A 66 3.98 -5.36 -2.58
CA LYS A 66 4.27 -6.78 -2.78
C LYS A 66 3.80 -7.23 -4.16
N HIS A 67 4.38 -8.32 -4.65
CA HIS A 67 3.79 -9.04 -5.78
C HIS A 67 2.44 -9.63 -5.35
N SER A 68 1.44 -9.61 -6.23
CA SER A 68 0.10 -10.15 -5.93
C SER A 68 0.16 -11.63 -5.50
N ASP A 69 1.11 -12.35 -6.08
CA ASP A 69 1.37 -13.79 -5.85
C ASP A 69 2.18 -14.08 -4.57
N HIS A 70 2.72 -13.05 -3.89
CA HIS A 70 3.40 -13.24 -2.61
C HIS A 70 2.41 -13.04 -1.44
N THR A 71 2.27 -14.08 -0.62
CA THR A 71 1.54 -14.09 0.65
C THR A 71 2.11 -13.01 1.58
N MET A 72 1.26 -12.18 2.20
CA MET A 72 1.72 -11.14 3.13
C MET A 72 2.38 -11.78 4.35
N TYR A 73 3.68 -11.54 4.56
CA TYR A 73 4.30 -11.75 5.86
C TYR A 73 4.28 -10.41 6.62
N GLN A 74 3.60 -10.41 7.77
CA GLN A 74 3.56 -9.28 8.70
C GLN A 74 4.98 -8.88 9.11
N VAL A 75 5.34 -7.62 8.87
CA VAL A 75 6.59 -7.05 9.39
C VAL A 75 6.27 -6.41 10.73
N SER A 76 6.67 -7.07 11.82
CA SER A 76 6.64 -6.52 13.17
C SER A 76 7.61 -5.34 13.25
N LEU A 77 7.16 -4.19 13.79
CA LEU A 77 8.09 -3.13 14.19
C LEU A 77 9.07 -3.66 15.25
N PRO A 78 10.33 -3.21 15.26
CA PRO A 78 11.32 -3.70 16.21
C PRO A 78 10.89 -3.34 17.64
N ARG A 79 11.00 -4.33 18.54
CA ARG A 79 10.78 -4.14 19.97
C ARG A 79 11.84 -3.16 20.49
N ARG A 80 11.39 -2.07 21.13
CA ARG A 80 12.25 -1.23 21.97
C ARG A 80 12.68 -2.01 23.21
#